data_AF-A0A6S6Z106-F1
#
_entry.id   AF-A0A6S6Z106-F1
#
_cell.length_a   1.000
_cell.length_b   1.000
_cell.length_c   1.000
_cell.angle_alpha   90.00
_cell.angle_beta   90.00
_cell.angle_gamma   90.00
#
_symmetry.space_group_name_H-M   'P 1'
#
loop_
_entity.id
_entity.type
_entity.pdbx_description
1 polymer ?
#
loop_
_entity_poly.entity_id
_entity_poly.type
_entity_poly.pdbx_seq_one_letter_code
_entity_poly.pdbx_strand_id
1 'polypeptide(L)' 'MSLRFKGSDLRPVLTEAIANRCRAVLVKDHGVYFLAECGERRPK' A
#
# COMPACT_ATOMS: atom_id res chain seq x y z
N MET A 1 14.52 7.74 -12.00
CA MET A 1 13.99 6.42 -11.57
C MET A 1 12.50 6.38 -11.83
N SER A 2 12.05 5.61 -12.80
CA SER A 2 10.62 5.38 -13.03
C SER A 2 10.11 4.34 -12.04
N LEU A 3 9.18 4.76 -11.18
CA LEU A 3 8.35 3.84 -10.41
C LEU A 3 7.63 2.91 -11.40
N ARG A 4 7.99 1.63 -11.41
CA ARG A 4 7.26 0.61 -12.18
C ARG A 4 6.19 0.01 -11.28
N PHE A 5 5.04 0.69 -11.16
CA PHE A 5 3.85 0.12 -10.51
C PHE A 5 2.89 -0.32 -11.58
N LYS A 6 2.51 -1.60 -11.55
CA LYS A 6 1.38 -2.06 -12.34
C LYS A 6 0.12 -1.73 -11.54
N GLY A 7 -0.96 -1.33 -12.21
CA GLY A 7 -2.24 -1.08 -11.54
C GLY A 7 -2.77 -2.30 -10.74
N SER A 8 -2.29 -3.51 -11.07
CA SER A 8 -2.50 -4.74 -10.30
C SER A 8 -2.02 -4.64 -8.85
N ASP A 9 -0.97 -3.87 -8.59
CA ASP A 9 -0.32 -3.78 -7.28
C ASP A 9 -0.97 -2.68 -6.42
N LEU A 10 -1.69 -1.75 -7.05
CA LEU A 10 -2.40 -0.65 -6.37
C LEU A 10 -3.80 -1.06 -5.89
N ARG A 11 -4.49 -1.93 -6.65
CA ARG A 11 -5.86 -2.35 -6.35
C ARG A 11 -6.01 -3.01 -4.97
N PRO A 12 -5.10 -3.92 -4.53
CA PRO A 12 -5.14 -4.50 -3.19
C PRO A 12 -4.98 -3.44 -2.09
N VAL A 13 -4.04 -2.50 -2.27
CA VAL A 13 -3.76 -1.43 -1.30
C VAL A 13 -4.97 -0.52 -1.10
N LEU A 14 -5.64 -0.12 -2.18
CA LEU A 14 -6.86 0.68 -2.09
C LEU A 14 -8.02 -0.10 -1.46
N THR A 15 -8.15 -1.39 -1.76
CA THR A 15 -9.18 -2.25 -1.19
C THR A 15 -9.02 -2.38 0.32
N GLU A 16 -7.79 -2.60 0.79
CA GLU A 16 -7.46 -2.68 2.22
C GLU A 16 -7.69 -1.34 2.93
N ALA A 17 -7.30 -0.22 2.30
CA ALA A 17 -7.54 1.11 2.85
C ALA A 17 -9.04 1.42 3.03
N ILE A 18 -9.87 1.03 2.05
CA ILE A 18 -11.33 1.17 2.13
C ILE A 18 -11.89 0.26 3.23
N ALA A 19 -11.48 -1.01 3.27
CA ALA A 19 -11.97 -1.99 4.24
C ALA A 19 -11.65 -1.57 5.69
N ASN A 20 -10.46 -1.01 5.91
CA ASN A 20 -10.00 -0.56 7.23
C ASN A 20 -10.32 0.91 7.53
N ARG A 21 -10.98 1.63 6.60
CA ARG A 21 -11.24 3.08 6.69
C ARG A 21 -9.98 3.89 7.03
N CYS A 22 -8.86 3.54 6.42
CA CYS A 22 -7.56 4.16 6.65
C CYS A 22 -7.00 4.78 5.36
N ARG A 23 -5.86 5.47 5.48
CA ARG A 23 -5.24 6.18 4.34
C ARG A 23 -4.30 5.25 3.57
N ALA A 24 -4.16 5.46 2.26
CA ALA A 24 -3.04 4.89 1.52
C ALA A 24 -1.82 5.81 1.69
N VAL A 25 -0.70 5.26 2.12
CA VAL A 25 0.55 5.99 2.35
C VAL A 25 1.54 5.66 1.24
N LEU A 26 2.17 6.70 0.70
CA LEU A 26 3.28 6.56 -0.21
C LEU A 26 4.58 6.51 0.60
N VAL A 27 5.27 5.38 0.59
CA VAL A 27 6.55 5.21 1.27
C VAL A 27 7.67 5.20 0.24
N LYS A 28 8.72 5.97 0.51
CA LYS A 28 9.92 6.05 -0.31
C LYS A 28 11.04 5.30 0.41
N ASP A 29 11.30 4.07 -0.02
CA ASP A 29 12.47 3.27 0.39
C ASP A 29 13.30 2.87 -0.86
N HIS A 30 13.80 1.62 -0.97
CA HIS A 30 14.43 1.02 -2.16
C HIS A 30 13.57 1.11 -3.46
N GLY A 31 12.33 1.55 -3.33
CA GLY A 31 11.46 2.10 -4.37
C GLY A 31 10.41 2.99 -3.69
N VAL A 32 9.63 3.72 -4.46
CA VAL A 32 8.43 4.37 -3.91
C VAL A 32 7.29 3.39 -4.06
N TYR A 33 6.56 3.03 -3.01
CA TYR A 33 5.42 2.11 -3.05
C TYR A 33 4.25 2.62 -2.22
N PHE A 34 3.05 2.12 -2.50
CA PHE A 34 1.85 2.41 -1.73
C PHE A 34 1.55 1.26 -0.76
N LEU A 35 1.07 1.60 0.42
CA LEU A 35 0.56 0.66 1.42
C LEU A 35 -0.63 1.24 2.16
N ALA A 36 -1.52 0.38 2.65
CA ALA A 36 -2.57 0.82 3.56
C ALA A 36 -1.94 1.16 4.91
N GLU A 37 -2.35 2.29 5.50
CA GLU A 37 -1.86 2.77 6.79
C GLU A 37 -2.06 1.72 7.90
N CYS A 38 -3.12 0.93 7.80
CA CYS A 38 -3.36 -0.24 8.64
C CYS A 38 -3.04 -1.50 7.85
N GLY A 39 -1.82 -2.03 8.02
CA GLY A 39 -1.41 -3.31 7.42
C GLY A 39 -1.75 -4.52 8.29
N GLU A 40 -1.58 -5.70 7.71
CA GLU A 40 -1.76 -7.01 8.34
C GLU A 40 -0.97 -7.10 9.67
N ARG A 41 -1.66 -6.95 10.81
CA ARG A 41 -1.08 -7.22 12.14
C ARG A 41 -0.92 -8.72 12.29
N ARG A 42 0.23 -9.25 11.89
CA ARG A 42 0.61 -10.62 12.26
C ARG A 42 0.91 -10.66 13.75
N PRO A 43 0.15 -11.43 14.57
CA PRO A 43 0.58 -11.71 15.93
C PRO A 43 1.90 -12.49 15.89
N LYS A 44 2.80 -12.15 16.83
CA LYS A 44 4.11 -12.81 17.01
C LYS A 44 3.97 -14.27 17.44
#